data_AF-W1UTH1-F1
#
_entry.id   AF-W1UTH1-F1
#
_cell.length_a   1.000
_cell.length_b   1.000
_cell.length_c   1.000
_cell.angle_alpha   90.00
_cell.angle_beta   90.00
_cell.angle_gamma   90.00
#
_symmetry.space_group_name_H-M   'P 1'
#
loop_
_entity.id
_entity.type
_entity.pdbx_description
1 polymer ?
#
loop_
_entity_poly.entity_id
_entity_poly.type
_entity_poly.pdbx_seq_one_letter_code
_entity_poly.pdbx_strand_id
1 'polypeptide(L)'
;METLTNSAEQGIISQVDFFDKEISNKDNINGYYIVENNDFIYNPRISTLAPVGPINRNKLNRTGIMSPLYTVFRASNVDLGFLEWYFQSSYWHRYMKLNGDSGARADRIAIKDSTFFDMPIKTPVNIKEQVLIGEILEKFNQYITLHQQEPFLCGNSVNGGVELC
;
A
#
# COMPACT_ATOMS: atom_id res chain seq x y z
N MET A 1 -5.21 9.90 18.38
CA MET A 1 -5.30 9.26 17.06
C MET A 1 -4.13 8.29 16.94
N GLU A 2 -4.36 7.14 16.32
CA GLU A 2 -3.33 6.13 16.08
C GLU A 2 -2.41 6.55 14.94
N THR A 3 -1.11 6.29 15.08
CA THR A 3 -0.15 6.51 13.99
C THR A 3 -0.08 5.28 13.11
N LEU A 4 -0.36 5.47 11.83
CA LEU A 4 -0.28 4.44 10.81
C LEU A 4 1.09 4.46 10.12
N THR A 5 1.40 3.39 9.42
CA THR A 5 2.55 3.25 8.52
C THR A 5 2.10 2.59 7.22
N ASN A 6 2.91 2.70 6.17
CA ASN A 6 2.71 1.99 4.91
C ASN A 6 3.89 1.06 4.63
N SER A 7 3.65 -0.25 4.66
CA SER A 7 4.62 -1.29 4.34
C SER A 7 4.38 -1.89 2.96
N ALA A 8 5.43 -2.41 2.33
CA ALA A 8 5.32 -3.06 1.03
C ALA A 8 4.55 -4.39 1.10
N GLU A 9 4.56 -5.07 2.25
CA GLU A 9 4.01 -6.41 2.42
C GLU A 9 2.60 -6.41 3.02
N GLN A 10 2.37 -5.61 4.07
CA GLN A 10 1.10 -5.60 4.81
C GLN A 10 0.21 -4.40 4.47
N GLY A 11 0.66 -3.50 3.60
CA GLY A 11 -0.06 -2.29 3.26
C GLY A 11 -0.14 -1.28 4.40
N ILE A 12 -1.31 -0.66 4.56
CA ILE A 12 -1.57 0.31 5.64
C ILE A 12 -1.88 -0.43 6.93
N ILE A 13 -1.08 -0.16 7.96
CA ILE A 13 -1.12 -0.86 9.25
C ILE A 13 -0.75 0.09 10.40
N SER A 14 -1.12 -0.26 11.63
CA SER A 14 -0.65 0.45 12.83
C SER A 14 0.87 0.43 12.93
N GLN A 15 1.47 1.50 13.45
CA GLN A 15 2.88 1.42 13.86
C GLN A 15 3.10 0.43 15.00
N VAL A 16 2.16 0.33 15.94
CA VAL A 16 2.29 -0.60 17.07
C VAL A 16 2.29 -2.04 16.56
N ASP A 17 1.32 -2.39 15.71
CA ASP A 17 1.22 -3.73 15.13
C ASP A 17 2.41 -4.09 14.22
N PHE A 18 3.05 -3.08 13.59
CA PHE A 18 4.15 -3.30 12.66
C PHE A 18 5.55 -3.29 13.31
N PHE A 19 5.78 -2.48 14.34
CA PHE A 19 7.09 -2.28 14.97
C PHE A 19 7.16 -2.79 16.42
N ASP A 20 6.08 -3.36 16.95
CA ASP A 20 5.86 -3.69 18.37
C ASP A 20 6.04 -2.48 19.31
N LYS A 21 6.00 -1.26 18.77
CA LYS A 21 6.11 0.01 19.49
C LYS A 21 5.60 1.16 18.64
N GLU A 22 5.22 2.25 19.29
CA GLU A 22 5.07 3.53 18.60
C GLU A 22 6.44 4.12 18.28
N ILE A 23 6.68 4.47 17.01
CA ILE A 23 7.88 5.22 16.59
C ILE A 23 7.61 6.73 16.66
N SER A 24 6.36 7.14 16.43
CA SER A 24 5.95 8.53 16.60
C SER A 24 6.16 9.01 18.03
N ASN A 25 6.79 10.17 18.19
CA ASN A 25 6.80 10.87 19.46
C ASN A 25 5.43 11.53 19.67
N LYS A 26 4.68 11.09 20.69
CA LYS A 26 3.32 11.60 21.01
C LYS A 26 3.29 13.12 21.23
N ASP A 27 4.39 13.70 21.71
CA ASP A 27 4.51 15.13 21.97
C ASP A 27 4.82 15.94 20.69
N ASN A 28 5.10 15.27 19.57
CA ASN A 28 5.50 15.91 18.31
C ASN A 28 4.83 15.27 17.09
N ILE A 29 3.50 15.10 17.17
CA ILE A 29 2.65 14.73 16.03
C ILE A 29 2.10 15.95 15.27
N ASN A 30 2.43 17.16 15.73
CA ASN A 30 2.09 18.39 15.02
C ASN A 30 2.71 18.37 13.62
N GLY A 31 1.87 18.47 12.60
CA GLY A 31 2.26 18.38 11.20
C GLY A 31 2.02 17.02 10.54
N TYR A 32 1.65 15.98 11.30
CA TYR A 32 1.23 14.71 10.69
C TYR A 32 -0.06 14.90 9.90
N TYR A 33 -0.19 14.18 8.80
CA TYR A 33 -1.39 14.20 7.98
C TYR A 33 -2.47 13.34 8.63
N ILE A 34 -3.72 13.82 8.61
CA ILE A 34 -4.88 13.00 8.90
C ILE A 34 -5.12 12.12 7.67
N VAL A 35 -5.28 10.81 7.90
CA VAL A 35 -5.53 9.81 6.86
C VAL A 35 -6.87 9.15 7.14
N GLU A 36 -7.79 9.30 6.20
CA GLU A 36 -9.12 8.73 6.27
C GLU A 36 -9.20 7.39 5.52
N ASN A 37 -10.33 6.69 5.68
CA ASN A 37 -10.59 5.51 4.87
C ASN A 37 -10.58 5.88 3.39
N ASN A 38 -9.92 5.06 2.57
CA ASN A 38 -9.71 5.23 1.13
C ASN A 38 -8.67 6.26 0.69
N ASP A 39 -7.99 6.93 1.61
CA ASP A 39 -6.80 7.71 1.26
C ASP A 39 -5.67 6.77 0.80
N PHE A 40 -4.88 7.21 -0.18
CA PHE A 40 -3.68 6.52 -0.64
C PHE A 40 -2.45 7.12 0.01
N ILE A 41 -1.48 6.28 0.31
CA ILE A 41 -0.25 6.67 0.98
C ILE A 41 0.93 6.11 0.21
N TYR A 42 1.82 6.99 -0.23
CA TYR A 42 3.11 6.62 -0.81
C TYR A 42 4.21 6.63 0.26
N ASN A 43 4.95 5.53 0.36
CA ASN A 43 6.20 5.47 1.14
C ASN A 43 7.38 5.51 0.16
N PRO A 44 8.28 6.51 0.23
CA PRO A 44 9.40 6.60 -0.71
C PRO A 44 10.50 5.56 -0.46
N ARG A 45 10.43 4.77 0.62
CA ARG A 45 11.42 3.73 0.93
C ARG A 45 11.37 2.59 -0.08
N ILE A 46 12.51 2.30 -0.68
CA ILE A 46 12.70 1.20 -1.63
C ILE A 46 12.95 -0.10 -0.86
N SER A 47 12.41 -1.20 -1.38
CA SER A 47 12.71 -2.55 -0.93
C SER A 47 12.71 -3.51 -2.11
N THR A 48 13.06 -4.78 -1.88
CA THR A 48 12.94 -5.84 -2.90
C THR A 48 11.50 -5.97 -3.42
N LEU A 49 10.51 -5.82 -2.54
CA LEU A 49 9.08 -5.92 -2.90
C LEU A 49 8.55 -4.62 -3.53
N ALA A 50 9.15 -3.47 -3.22
CA ALA A 50 8.71 -2.17 -3.71
C ALA A 50 9.90 -1.37 -4.27
N PRO A 51 10.32 -1.61 -5.52
CA PRO A 51 11.54 -1.06 -6.11
C PRO A 51 11.50 0.45 -6.35
N VAL A 52 10.33 1.08 -6.22
CA VAL A 52 10.14 2.54 -6.29
C VAL A 52 9.34 3.08 -5.08
N GLY A 53 9.26 2.28 -4.01
CA GLY A 53 8.42 2.53 -2.85
C GLY A 53 6.97 2.09 -3.04
N PRO A 54 6.28 1.62 -1.97
CA PRO A 54 4.90 1.15 -2.10
C PRO A 54 3.89 2.28 -2.05
N ILE A 55 2.78 2.12 -2.78
CA ILE A 55 1.57 2.92 -2.65
C ILE A 55 0.44 1.99 -2.25
N ASN A 56 -0.19 2.24 -1.10
CA ASN A 56 -1.30 1.44 -0.62
C ASN A 56 -2.46 2.33 -0.17
N ARG A 57 -3.68 1.79 -0.26
CA ARG A 57 -4.92 2.46 0.15
C ARG A 57 -5.24 2.10 1.60
N ASN A 58 -5.66 3.07 2.39
CA ASN A 58 -6.18 2.80 3.72
C ASN A 58 -7.54 2.10 3.61
N LYS A 59 -7.55 0.79 3.89
CA LYS A 59 -8.77 -0.06 3.93
C LYS A 59 -9.11 -0.52 5.35
N LEU A 60 -8.53 0.10 6.37
CA LEU A 60 -8.76 -0.25 7.77
C LEU A 60 -10.14 0.18 8.30
N ASN A 61 -10.94 0.91 7.51
CA ASN A 61 -12.23 1.47 7.92
C ASN A 61 -12.13 2.38 9.17
N ARG A 62 -10.97 3.02 9.38
CA ARG A 62 -10.72 3.94 10.48
C ARG A 62 -9.77 5.06 10.06
N THR A 63 -9.88 6.19 10.76
CA THR A 63 -8.99 7.35 10.59
C THR A 63 -7.75 7.20 11.46
N GLY A 64 -6.60 7.55 10.91
CA GLY A 64 -5.32 7.61 11.63
C GLY A 64 -4.53 8.86 11.27
N ILE A 65 -3.28 8.91 11.72
CA ILE A 65 -2.33 9.94 11.33
C ILE A 65 -1.09 9.32 10.67
N MET A 66 -0.50 10.04 9.73
CA MET A 66 0.67 9.59 8.96
C MET A 66 1.79 10.63 9.01
N SER A 67 3.03 10.15 9.15
CA SER A 67 4.19 11.04 9.19
C SER A 67 4.32 11.85 7.89
N PRO A 68 4.80 13.11 7.95
CA PRO A 68 5.10 13.93 6.76
C PRO A 68 6.16 13.33 5.82
N LEU A 69 6.82 12.25 6.23
CA LEU A 69 7.75 11.49 5.39
C LEU A 69 7.06 10.69 4.28
N TYR A 70 5.72 10.61 4.31
CA TYR A 70 4.89 9.94 3.33
C TYR A 70 4.10 10.98 2.54
N THR A 71 3.78 10.68 1.28
CA THR A 71 2.81 11.47 0.51
C THR A 71 1.43 10.86 0.71
N VAL A 72 0.49 11.62 1.25
CA VAL A 72 -0.91 11.21 1.43
C VAL A 72 -1.76 11.90 0.37
N PHE A 73 -2.61 11.17 -0.33
CA PHE A 73 -3.45 11.72 -1.37
C PHE A 73 -4.79 11.03 -1.53
N ARG A 74 -5.74 11.75 -2.14
CA ARG A 74 -7.06 11.25 -2.49
C ARG A 74 -7.21 11.24 -4.00
N ALA A 75 -7.75 10.15 -4.53
CA ALA A 75 -8.09 10.06 -5.94
C ALA A 75 -9.57 10.36 -6.15
N SER A 76 -9.86 10.98 -7.29
CA SER A 76 -11.22 11.29 -7.75
C SER A 76 -11.34 10.98 -9.23
N ASN A 77 -12.56 10.74 -9.71
CA ASN A 77 -12.84 10.41 -11.13
C ASN A 77 -12.18 9.10 -11.61
N VAL A 78 -11.96 8.15 -10.70
CA VAL A 78 -11.39 6.83 -10.97
C VAL A 78 -11.95 5.85 -9.95
N ASP A 79 -12.17 4.60 -10.33
CA ASP A 79 -12.48 3.53 -9.39
C ASP A 79 -11.24 3.25 -8.52
N LEU A 80 -11.46 3.23 -7.21
CA LEU A 80 -10.37 3.14 -6.27
C LEU A 80 -9.82 1.71 -6.12
N GLY A 81 -10.59 0.69 -6.49
CA GLY A 81 -10.11 -0.70 -6.55
C GLY A 81 -9.22 -0.92 -7.76
N PHE A 82 -9.62 -0.40 -8.92
CA PHE A 82 -8.77 -0.33 -10.10
C PHE A 82 -7.45 0.40 -9.82
N LEU A 83 -7.52 1.58 -9.19
CA LEU A 83 -6.34 2.38 -8.90
C LEU A 83 -5.38 1.69 -7.92
N GLU A 84 -5.92 1.00 -6.92
CA GLU A 84 -5.14 0.14 -6.01
C GLU A 84 -4.35 -0.91 -6.81
N TRP A 85 -5.00 -1.63 -7.72
CA TRP A 85 -4.34 -2.61 -8.59
C TRP A 85 -3.34 -1.99 -9.58
N TYR A 86 -3.62 -0.79 -10.10
CA TYR A 86 -2.66 -0.05 -10.92
C TYR A 86 -1.34 0.18 -10.17
N PHE A 87 -1.41 0.57 -8.90
CA PHE A 87 -0.21 0.81 -8.09
C PHE A 87 0.49 -0.47 -7.61
N GLN A 88 -0.20 -1.62 -7.56
CA GLN A 88 0.44 -2.94 -7.40
C GLN A 88 1.21 -3.39 -8.65
N SER A 89 0.91 -2.82 -9.82
CA SER A 89 1.59 -3.14 -11.08
C SER A 89 2.91 -2.37 -11.24
N SER A 90 3.71 -2.77 -12.23
CA SER A 90 4.96 -2.08 -12.57
C SER A 90 4.81 -0.91 -13.55
N TYR A 91 3.60 -0.61 -14.04
CA TYR A 91 3.37 0.37 -15.11
C TYR A 91 3.84 1.79 -14.76
N TRP A 92 3.76 2.16 -13.49
CA TRP A 92 4.15 3.48 -12.99
C TRP A 92 5.64 3.56 -12.63
N HIS A 93 6.33 2.41 -12.48
CA HIS A 93 7.73 2.37 -12.02
C HIS A 93 8.69 3.13 -12.94
N ARG A 94 8.46 3.08 -14.26
CA ARG A 94 9.30 3.80 -15.22
C ARG A 94 9.22 5.31 -14.99
N TYR A 95 8.03 5.84 -14.70
CA TYR A 95 7.86 7.26 -14.42
C TYR A 95 8.66 7.66 -13.18
N MET A 96 8.54 6.89 -12.10
CA MET A 96 9.27 7.15 -10.85
C MET A 96 10.78 7.13 -11.05
N LYS A 97 11.30 6.18 -11.84
CA LYS A 97 12.75 6.07 -12.11
C LYS A 97 13.30 7.18 -13.02
N LEU A 98 12.46 7.77 -13.87
CA LEU A 98 12.87 8.84 -14.78
C LEU A 98 12.76 10.23 -14.15
N ASN A 99 11.81 10.40 -13.22
CA ASN A 99 11.47 11.71 -12.65
C ASN A 99 11.85 11.82 -11.16
N GLY A 100 12.14 10.70 -10.51
CA GLY A 100 12.69 10.67 -9.17
C GLY A 100 14.21 10.58 -9.21
N ASP A 101 14.86 11.30 -8.32
CA ASP A 101 16.29 11.16 -8.09
C ASP A 101 16.55 10.02 -7.11
N SER A 102 17.70 9.34 -7.24
CA SER A 102 18.22 8.43 -6.21
C SER A 102 18.59 9.16 -4.90
N GLY A 103 18.47 10.49 -4.88
CA GLY A 103 18.70 11.35 -3.71
C GLY A 103 20.09 11.15 -3.07
N ALA A 104 20.30 11.74 -1.89
CA ALA A 104 21.47 11.44 -1.06
C ALA A 104 21.36 10.09 -0.33
N ARG A 105 20.17 9.46 -0.36
CA ARG A 105 19.86 8.23 0.36
C ARG A 105 19.44 7.15 -0.62
N ALA A 106 20.29 6.16 -0.81
CA ALA A 106 20.06 5.07 -1.76
C ALA A 106 18.85 4.18 -1.42
N ASP A 107 18.30 4.29 -0.20
CA ASP A 107 17.14 3.51 0.26
C ASP A 107 15.79 4.18 -0.10
N ARG A 108 15.77 5.28 -0.88
CA ARG A 108 14.57 6.05 -1.19
C ARG A 108 14.56 6.61 -2.60
N ILE A 109 13.37 6.79 -3.16
CA ILE A 109 13.15 7.68 -4.32
C ILE A 109 12.83 9.08 -3.81
N ALA A 110 13.63 10.07 -4.22
CA ALA A 110 13.32 11.48 -3.99
C ALA A 110 12.54 12.03 -5.18
N ILE A 111 11.26 12.35 -4.98
CA ILE A 111 10.40 12.97 -5.98
C ILE A 111 9.63 14.12 -5.34
N LYS A 112 9.47 15.23 -6.06
CA LYS A 112 8.64 16.36 -5.61
C LYS A 112 7.18 15.99 -5.74
N ASP A 113 6.34 16.46 -4.80
CA ASP A 113 4.89 16.22 -4.86
C ASP A 113 4.28 16.65 -6.19
N SER A 114 4.64 17.82 -6.72
CA SER A 114 4.15 18.28 -8.03
C SER A 114 4.45 17.28 -9.15
N THR A 115 5.67 16.74 -9.18
CA THR A 115 6.08 15.74 -10.17
C THR A 115 5.41 14.40 -9.92
N PHE A 116 5.21 14.00 -8.66
CA PHE A 116 4.47 12.79 -8.35
C PHE A 116 3.01 12.87 -8.85
N PHE A 117 2.35 14.02 -8.65
CA PHE A 117 0.96 14.23 -9.08
C PHE A 117 0.81 14.49 -10.59
N ASP A 118 1.88 14.85 -11.30
CA ASP A 118 1.91 14.94 -12.77
C ASP A 118 2.07 13.57 -13.46
N MET A 119 2.16 12.48 -12.68
CA MET A 119 2.30 11.14 -13.22
C MET A 119 1.10 10.76 -14.08
N PRO A 120 1.29 10.42 -15.37
CA PRO A 120 0.19 10.03 -16.23
C PRO A 120 -0.27 8.62 -15.89
N ILE A 121 -1.47 8.51 -15.32
CA ILE A 121 -2.12 7.23 -15.05
C ILE A 121 -3.05 6.90 -16.21
N LYS A 122 -2.74 5.84 -16.94
CA LYS A 122 -3.62 5.33 -18.01
C LYS A 122 -4.76 4.55 -17.38
N THR A 123 -5.98 5.05 -17.51
CA THR A 123 -7.20 4.42 -17.00
C THR A 123 -8.20 4.20 -18.13
N PRO A 124 -8.98 3.10 -18.13
CA PRO A 124 -10.14 2.98 -18.99
C PRO A 124 -11.11 4.14 -18.75
N VAL A 125 -11.65 4.75 -19.80
CA VAL A 125 -12.56 5.91 -19.66
C VAL A 125 -13.87 5.51 -18.97
N ASN A 126 -14.32 4.26 -19.14
CA ASN A 126 -15.57 3.77 -18.57
C ASN A 126 -15.38 3.30 -17.12
N ILE A 127 -16.07 3.95 -16.18
CA ILE A 127 -15.99 3.60 -14.76
C ILE A 127 -16.44 2.15 -14.47
N LYS A 128 -17.43 1.62 -15.21
CA LYS A 128 -17.89 0.24 -15.02
C LYS A 128 -16.83 -0.78 -15.44
N GLU A 129 -16.03 -0.44 -16.45
CA GLU A 129 -14.90 -1.26 -16.87
C GLU A 129 -13.80 -1.25 -15.80
N GLN A 130 -13.51 -0.10 -15.20
CA GLN A 130 -12.56 -0.01 -14.09
C GLN A 130 -12.99 -0.87 -12.90
N VAL A 131 -14.27 -0.78 -12.48
CA VAL A 131 -14.84 -1.62 -11.41
C VAL A 131 -14.65 -3.11 -11.73
N LEU A 132 -15.04 -3.53 -12.94
CA LEU A 132 -14.91 -4.93 -13.36
C LEU A 132 -13.46 -5.42 -13.33
N ILE A 133 -12.51 -4.60 -13.80
CA ILE A 133 -11.08 -4.93 -13.74
C ILE A 133 -10.63 -5.09 -12.28
N GLY A 134 -11.00 -4.15 -11.41
CA GLY A 134 -10.65 -4.20 -9.99
C GLY A 134 -11.18 -5.46 -9.30
N GLU A 135 -12.45 -5.79 -9.52
CA GLU A 135 -13.10 -6.99 -8.97
C GLU A 135 -12.46 -8.30 -9.47
N ILE A 136 -12.14 -8.38 -10.77
CA ILE A 136 -11.50 -9.56 -11.35
C ILE A 136 -10.11 -9.79 -10.76
N LEU A 137 -9.29 -8.73 -10.68
CA LEU A 137 -7.94 -8.83 -10.13
C LEU A 137 -7.96 -9.21 -8.66
N GLU A 138 -8.87 -8.62 -7.88
CA GLU A 138 -9.09 -8.98 -6.48
C GLU A 138 -9.44 -10.46 -6.32
N LYS A 139 -10.40 -10.95 -7.12
CA LYS A 139 -10.81 -12.35 -7.09
C LYS A 139 -9.67 -13.31 -7.46
N PHE A 140 -8.86 -12.98 -8.46
CA PHE A 140 -7.69 -13.79 -8.80
C PHE A 140 -6.65 -13.79 -7.68
N ASN A 141 -6.39 -12.64 -7.06
CA ASN A 141 -5.45 -12.55 -5.95
C ASN A 141 -5.90 -13.41 -4.77
N GLN A 142 -7.19 -13.37 -4.43
CA GLN A 142 -7.77 -14.24 -3.39
C GLN A 142 -7.55 -15.72 -3.70
N TYR A 143 -7.76 -16.15 -4.94
CA TYR A 143 -7.49 -17.55 -5.34
C TYR A 143 -6.02 -17.91 -5.24
N ILE A 144 -5.11 -17.02 -5.65
CA ILE A 144 -3.66 -17.24 -5.50
C ILE A 144 -3.29 -17.38 -4.03
N THR A 145 -3.77 -16.48 -3.17
CA THR A 145 -3.51 -16.52 -1.72
C THR A 145 -4.02 -17.82 -1.10
N LEU A 146 -5.24 -18.25 -1.43
CA LEU A 146 -5.79 -19.51 -0.92
C LEU A 146 -4.94 -20.72 -1.34
N HIS A 147 -4.57 -20.82 -2.63
CA HIS A 147 -3.74 -21.92 -3.11
C HIS A 147 -2.33 -21.92 -2.52
N GLN A 148 -1.74 -20.75 -2.26
CA GLN A 148 -0.44 -20.66 -1.58
C GLN A 148 -0.52 -21.08 -0.10
N GLN A 149 -1.71 -20.99 0.51
CA GLN A 149 -1.98 -21.42 1.89
C GLN A 149 -2.38 -22.90 1.98
N GLU A 150 -2.83 -23.56 0.90
CA GLU A 150 -3.20 -24.98 0.90
C GLU A 150 -2.12 -25.96 1.43
N PRO A 151 -0.81 -25.77 1.17
CA PRO A 151 0.24 -26.61 1.77
C PRO A 151 0.26 -26.58 3.30
N PHE A 152 -0.29 -25.53 3.93
CA PHE A 152 -0.43 -25.41 5.38
C PHE A 152 -1.73 -26.05 5.91
N LEU A 153 -2.68 -26.38 5.03
CA LEU A 153 -3.99 -26.95 5.40
C LEU A 153 -4.08 -28.46 5.15
N CYS A 154 -3.31 -29.00 4.21
CA CYS A 154 -3.24 -30.43 3.88
C CYS A 154 -2.30 -31.23 4.82
N GLY A 155 -2.46 -31.04 6.12
CA GLY A 155 -1.87 -31.85 7.20
C GLY A 155 -2.91 -32.44 8.17
N ASN A 156 -4.21 -32.28 7.91
CA ASN A 156 -5.26 -32.63 8.87
C ASN A 156 -6.04 -33.89 8.50
N SER A 157 -5.45 -35.03 8.82
CA SER A 157 -6.22 -36.16 9.35
C SER A 157 -5.29 -36.99 10.23
N VAL A 158 -5.39 -36.84 11.56
CA VAL A 158 -5.93 -37.87 12.48
C VAL A 158 -5.86 -37.38 13.94
N ASN A 159 -6.97 -37.55 14.67
CA ASN A 159 -7.05 -37.53 16.14
C ASN A 159 -6.54 -36.28 16.89
N GLY A 160 -7.49 -35.39 17.21
CA GLY A 160 -7.59 -34.72 18.51
C GLY A 160 -6.31 -34.13 19.11
N GLY A 161 -5.87 -32.99 18.58
CA GLY A 161 -4.82 -32.18 19.17
C GLY A 161 -4.20 -31.32 18.08
N VAL A 162 -4.52 -30.02 18.08
CA VAL A 162 -3.86 -29.09 17.17
C VAL A 162 -2.51 -28.76 17.78
N GLU A 163 -1.47 -29.48 17.35
CA GLU A 163 -0.10 -29.04 17.51
C GLU A 163 0.27 -28.16 16.31
N LEU A 164 0.70 -26.94 16.60
CA LEU A 164 1.36 -26.06 15.63
C LEU A 164 2.77 -26.61 15.41
N CYS A 165 3.21 -26.72 14.16
CA CYS A 165 4.58 -27.10 13.82
C CYS A 165 5.62 -26.17 14.49
#